data_AF-A0A9X1HIH5-F1
#
_entry.id   AF-A0A9X1HIH5-F1
#
_cell.length_a   1.000
_cell.length_b   1.000
_cell.length_c   1.000
_cell.angle_alpha   90.00
_cell.angle_beta   90.00
_cell.angle_gamma   90.00
#
_symmetry.space_group_name_H-M   'P 1'
#
loop_
_entity.id
_entity.type
_entity.pdbx_description
1 polymer ?
#
loop_
_entity_poly.entity_id
_entity_poly.type
_entity_poly.pdbx_seq_one_letter_code
_entity_poly.pdbx_strand_id
1 'polypeptide(L)' 'MERLVFGDIVLLKFPFTDGKSYKKRPALIINDYDDGDVIVCRITSQLTVIKCA' A
#
# COMPACT_ATOMS: atom_id res chain seq x y z
N MET A 1 -17.62 2.63 9.66
CA MET A 1 -16.38 2.73 8.84
C MET A 1 -16.80 2.36 7.43
N GLU A 2 -16.39 3.10 6.40
CA GLU A 2 -16.62 2.63 5.03
C GLU A 2 -15.86 1.33 4.83
N ARG A 3 -16.51 0.35 4.20
CA ARG A 3 -15.90 -0.94 3.88
C ARG A 3 -14.96 -0.76 2.71
N LEU A 4 -13.72 -1.23 2.84
CA LEU A 4 -12.77 -1.23 1.74
C LEU A 4 -13.07 -2.41 0.82
N VAL A 5 -13.29 -2.15 -0.46
CA VAL A 5 -13.59 -3.20 -1.44
C VAL A 5 -12.41 -3.44 -2.37
N PHE A 6 -12.34 -4.66 -2.91
CA PHE A 6 -11.36 -4.99 -3.95
C PHE A 6 -11.45 -3.97 -5.09
N GLY A 7 -10.31 -3.42 -5.51
CA GLY A 7 -10.26 -2.40 -6.56
C GLY A 7 -10.07 -0.98 -6.04
N ASP A 8 -10.38 -0.71 -4.76
CA ASP A 8 -10.20 0.62 -4.18
C ASP A 8 -8.73 1.02 -4.16
N ILE A 9 -8.47 2.29 -4.49
CA ILE A 9 -7.15 2.90 -4.36
C ILE A 9 -7.16 3.84 -3.17
N VAL A 10 -6.35 3.52 -2.17
CA VAL A 10 -6.24 4.31 -0.93
C VAL A 10 -4.82 4.83 -0.74
N LEU A 11 -4.69 5.91 0.03
CA LEU A 11 -3.39 6.43 0.46
C LEU A 11 -3.04 5.92 1.86
N LEU A 12 -2.04 5.03 1.94
CA LEU A 12 -1.57 4.46 3.19
C LEU A 12 -0.30 5.18 3.68
N LYS A 13 -0.13 5.25 5.00
CA LYS A 13 1.11 5.73 5.63
C LYS A 13 2.14 4.61 5.61
N PHE A 14 3.12 4.69 4.72
CA PHE A 14 4.27 3.80 4.72
C PHE A 14 5.36 4.41 5.61
N PRO A 15 5.79 3.73 6.69
CA PRO A 15 6.85 4.21 7.56
C PRO A 15 8.19 4.22 6.84
N PHE A 16 9.08 5.12 7.23
CA PHE A 16 10.49 4.99 6.90
C PHE A 16 11.19 4.04 7.87
N THR A 17 12.42 3.64 7.55
CA THR A 17 13.25 2.79 8.41
C THR A 17 13.49 3.41 9.80
N ASP A 18 13.39 4.73 9.93
CA ASP A 18 13.53 5.44 11.20
C ASP A 18 12.31 5.31 12.14
N GLY A 19 11.18 4.80 11.64
CA GLY A 19 9.92 4.65 12.38
C GLY A 19 9.27 5.95 12.87
N LYS A 20 9.89 7.12 12.65
CA LYS A 20 9.43 8.42 13.16
C LYS A 20 8.60 9.18 12.13
N SER A 21 8.90 8.95 10.85
CA SER A 21 8.25 9.63 9.75
C SER A 21 7.56 8.63 8.83
N TYR A 22 6.60 9.12 8.04
CA TYR A 22 5.90 8.31 7.04
C TYR A 22 5.70 9.09 5.74
N LYS A 23 5.56 8.34 4.65
CA LYS A 23 5.11 8.86 3.35
C LYS A 23 3.77 8.25 3.02
N LYS A 24 2.84 9.06 2.50
CA LYS A 24 1.60 8.55 1.91
C LYS A 24 1.95 7.90 0.56
N ARG A 25 1.62 6.61 0.38
CA ARG A 25 1.77 5.93 -0.90
C ARG A 25 0.44 5.32 -1.33
N PRO A 26 0.12 5.35 -2.63
CA PRO A 26 -1.06 4.68 -3.15
C PRO A 26 -0.91 3.16 -2.99
N ALA A 27 -2.00 2.51 -2.62
CA ALA A 27 -2.11 1.07 -2.58
C ALA A 27 -3.50 0.63 -3.05
N LEU A 28 -3.53 -0.49 -3.76
CA LEU A 28 -4.75 -1.15 -4.21
C LEU A 28 -5.22 -2.11 -3.11
N ILE A 29 -6.50 -2.03 -2.73
CA ILE A 29 -7.12 -2.99 -1.82
C ILE A 29 -7.28 -4.34 -2.53
N ILE A 30 -6.73 -5.40 -1.92
CA ILE A 30 -6.93 -6.78 -2.37
C ILE A 30 -8.01 -7.44 -1.51
N ASN A 31 -7.94 -7.31 -0.19
CA ASN A 31 -8.93 -7.87 0.72
C ASN A 31 -8.98 -7.08 2.04
N ASP A 32 -10.17 -6.96 2.61
CA ASP A 32 -10.43 -6.45 3.96
C ASP A 32 -10.91 -7.61 4.83
N TYR A 33 -10.31 -7.79 6.01
CA TYR A 33 -10.64 -8.88 6.94
C TYR A 33 -11.64 -8.47 8.03
N ASP A 34 -12.11 -7.22 8.03
CA ASP A 34 -13.04 -6.67 9.03
C ASP A 34 -12.52 -6.76 10.49
N ASP A 35 -11.24 -7.07 10.70
CA ASP A 35 -10.55 -7.15 12.00
C ASP A 35 -9.51 -6.03 12.20
N GLY A 36 -9.39 -5.13 11.20
CA GLY A 36 -8.42 -4.04 11.16
C GLY A 36 -7.22 -4.31 10.25
N ASP A 37 -7.04 -5.56 9.81
CA ASP A 37 -6.00 -5.93 8.85
C ASP A 37 -6.53 -5.92 7.41
N VAL A 38 -5.69 -5.43 6.50
CA VAL A 38 -5.99 -5.37 5.07
C VAL A 38 -4.81 -5.85 4.25
N ILE A 39 -5.08 -6.63 3.20
CA ILE A 39 -4.07 -6.98 2.19
C ILE A 39 -4.15 -5.95 1.08
N VAL A 40 -2.98 -5.42 0.71
CA VAL A 40 -2.87 -4.39 -0.31
C VAL A 40 -1.71 -4.64 -1.26
N CYS A 41 -1.85 -4.20 -2.51
CA CYS A 41 -0.74 -4.11 -3.45
C CYS A 41 -0.21 -2.68 -3.50
N ARG A 42 1.09 -2.49 -3.24
CA ARG A 42 1.72 -1.16 -3.27
C ARG A 42 1.87 -0.67 -4.70
N ILE A 43 1.42 0.56 -4.98
CA ILE A 43 1.62 1.24 -6.25
C ILE A 43 2.83 2.16 -6.16
N THR A 44 3.72 2.12 -7.15
CA THR A 44 4.93 2.96 -7.22
C THR A 44 5.18 3.43 -8.65
N SER A 45 5.60 4.68 -8.82
CA SER A 45 6.03 5.23 -10.12
C SER A 45 7.47 4.86 -10.48
N GLN A 46 8.24 4.34 -9.51
CA GLN A 46 9.59 3.85 -9.74
C GLN A 46 9.53 2.44 -10.30
N LEU A 47 9.74 2.32 -11.61
CA LEU A 47 9.96 1.04 -12.26
C LEU A 47 11.36 0.54 -11.90
N THR A 48 11.43 -0.56 -11.14
CA THR A 48 12.69 -1.30 -11.04
C THR A 48 12.88 -2.03 -12.35
N VAL A 49 13.67 -1.46 -13.25
CA VAL A 49 14.19 -2.23 -14.39
C VAL A 49 15.15 -3.23 -13.78
N ILE A 50 14.73 -4.49 -13.71
CA ILE A 50 15.66 -5.59 -13.42
C ILE A 50 16.61 -5.57 -14.63
N LYS A 51 17.82 -5.03 -14.44
CA LYS A 51 18.90 -5.31 -15.38
C LYS A 51 19.20 -6.79 -15.20
N CYS A 52 18.76 -7.62 -16.13
CA CYS A 52 19.30 -8.96 -16.27
C CYS A 52 20.81 -8.78 -16.43
N ALA A 53 21.57 -9.24 -15.44
CA ALA A 53 23.02 -9.39 -15.51
C ALA A 53 23.34 -10.68 -16.27
#